data_AF-A0A0R3TV97-F1
#
_entry.id   AF-A0A0R3TV97-F1
#
_cell.length_a   1.000
_cell.length_b   1.000
_cell.length_c   1.000
_cell.angle_alpha   90.00
_cell.angle_beta   90.00
_cell.angle_gamma   90.00
#
_symmetry.space_group_name_H-M   'P 1'
#
loop_
_entity.id
_entity.type
_entity.pdbx_description
1 polymer ?
#
loop_
_entity_poly.entity_id
_entity_poly.type
_entity_poly.pdbx_seq_one_letter_code
_entity_poly.pdbx_strand_id
1 'polypeptide(L)'
;MMATSEYLNEALATALHEVLISGGSALEVASNTSGTVSFCRVDSSDIEDKRNTCGSLPSFFFNLSSNDSQSDFLIRTSNATNDIYSFFGDARESPQSDLLSFSIYSKLQNRNFSDDASKFRIKFKKKPNVSNSSVNDEEQLYLPDPLVAIDGSLIYQSLIMHAFEVDDSDNTGFVFQLEPNTISSCPQYLVIARFVIPPNLRQLDPFGQFFWTMLPTSISKCNSSKSEEEALLDYALYMQSSELTKLKSDAFRRTKYMRIKASEINRLYIGYRELTVEEKDLYNTVNPPPIPYRFTNQINTTAHVSVSRPSCVYLHSRNDYWQTNGCQVNCSF
;
A
#
# COMPACT_ATOMS: atom_id res chain seq x y z
N MET A 1 16.22 16.55 25.84
CA MET A 1 17.12 15.91 24.85
C MET A 1 16.67 16.17 23.40
N MET A 2 15.36 16.24 23.09
CA MET A 2 14.87 16.68 21.77
C MET A 2 15.22 18.14 21.43
N ALA A 3 15.03 19.08 22.35
CA ALA A 3 15.30 20.51 22.11
C ALA A 3 16.74 20.78 21.63
N THR A 4 17.74 20.11 22.22
CA THR A 4 19.15 20.26 21.82
C THR A 4 19.43 19.77 20.40
N SER A 5 18.71 18.76 19.90
CA SER A 5 18.88 18.27 18.53
C SER A 5 18.20 19.19 17.51
N GLU A 6 17.04 19.75 17.85
CA GLU A 6 16.33 20.71 17.00
C GLU A 6 17.15 21.99 16.80
N TYR A 7 17.70 22.56 17.88
CA TYR A 7 18.57 23.74 17.80
C TYR A 7 19.82 23.49 16.93
N LEU A 8 20.40 22.30 17.03
CA LEU A 8 21.60 21.94 16.26
C LEU A 8 21.27 21.77 14.78
N ASN A 9 20.11 21.18 14.47
CA ASN A 9 19.61 21.07 13.09
C ASN A 9 19.28 22.45 12.50
N GLU A 10 18.70 23.36 13.28
CA GLU A 10 18.40 24.73 12.84
C GLU A 10 19.68 25.55 12.59
N ALA A 11 20.66 25.44 13.48
CA ALA A 11 21.96 26.09 13.31
C ALA A 11 22.71 25.56 12.07
N LEU A 12 22.68 24.23 11.87
CA LEU A 12 23.28 23.61 10.68
C LEU A 12 22.54 24.02 9.40
N ALA A 13 21.20 24.05 9.43
CA ALA A 13 20.39 24.51 8.31
C ALA A 13 20.72 25.96 7.93
N THR A 14 20.89 26.83 8.93
CA THR A 14 21.30 28.23 8.74
C THR A 14 22.62 28.33 8.00
N ALA A 15 23.64 27.61 8.46
CA ALA A 15 24.96 27.61 7.82
C ALA A 15 24.93 27.01 6.40
N LEU A 16 24.19 25.92 6.19
CA LEU A 16 24.11 25.24 4.90
C LEU A 16 23.32 26.03 3.86
N HIS A 17 22.38 26.89 4.29
CA HIS A 17 21.63 27.74 3.37
C HIS A 17 22.56 28.69 2.58
N GLU A 18 23.62 29.19 3.20
CA GLU A 18 24.60 30.08 2.56
C GLU A 18 25.56 29.36 1.61
N VAL A 19 25.86 28.08 1.89
CA VAL A 19 26.89 27.30 1.18
C VAL A 19 26.31 26.50 0.02
N LEU A 20 25.06 26.01 0.15
CA LEU A 20 24.44 25.19 -0.88
C LEU A 20 23.88 26.05 -2.01
N ILE A 21 24.05 25.55 -3.23
CA ILE A 21 23.55 26.18 -4.46
C ILE A 21 22.10 25.71 -4.69
N SER A 22 21.21 26.65 -5.00
CA SER A 22 19.83 26.32 -5.35
C SER A 22 19.77 25.43 -6.60
N GLY A 23 19.00 24.34 -6.55
CA GLY A 23 18.96 23.33 -7.61
C GLY A 23 20.22 22.44 -7.71
N GLY A 24 21.23 22.67 -6.89
CA GLY A 24 22.48 21.90 -6.86
C GLY A 24 22.34 20.51 -6.23
N SER A 25 23.44 19.75 -6.27
CA SER A 25 23.58 18.44 -5.64
C SER A 25 23.35 18.50 -4.13
N ALA A 26 22.78 17.43 -3.59
CA ALA A 26 22.58 17.30 -2.15
C ALA A 26 23.91 17.17 -1.41
N LEU A 27 24.01 17.78 -0.23
CA LEU A 27 25.02 17.40 0.76
C LEU A 27 24.49 16.22 1.55
N GLU A 28 25.23 15.11 1.54
CA GLU A 28 24.80 13.87 2.16
C GLU A 28 25.81 13.36 3.17
N VAL A 29 25.29 12.89 4.30
CA VAL A 29 26.05 12.23 5.35
C VAL A 29 25.37 10.90 5.63
N ALA A 30 26.07 9.81 5.31
CA ALA A 30 25.60 8.45 5.55
C ALA A 30 26.37 7.82 6.73
N SER A 31 25.62 7.12 7.59
CA SER A 31 26.16 6.27 8.66
C SER A 31 25.61 4.86 8.48
N ASN A 32 26.50 3.88 8.53
CA ASN A 32 26.14 2.47 8.42
C ASN A 32 25.21 1.99 9.56
N THR A 33 25.16 2.72 10.68
CA THR A 33 24.41 2.33 11.89
C THR A 33 23.26 3.27 12.23
N SER A 34 23.22 4.47 11.64
CA SER A 34 22.25 5.52 11.99
C SER A 34 21.43 6.00 10.80
N GLY A 35 21.73 5.48 9.60
CA GLY A 35 21.07 5.84 8.35
C GLY A 35 21.69 7.07 7.67
N THR A 36 20.93 7.69 6.78
CA THR A 36 21.41 8.75 5.88
C THR A 36 20.67 10.05 6.16
N VAL A 37 21.40 11.18 6.17
CA VAL A 37 20.85 12.54 6.25
C VAL A 37 21.32 13.33 5.04
N SER A 38 20.40 14.00 4.34
CA SER A 38 20.69 14.77 3.14
C SER A 38 20.09 16.18 3.22
N PHE A 39 20.81 17.16 2.68
CA PHE A 39 20.44 18.58 2.66
C PHE A 39 20.45 19.13 1.22
N CYS A 40 19.38 19.84 0.85
CA CYS A 40 19.24 20.44 -0.48
C CYS A 40 18.63 21.84 -0.40
N ARG A 41 19.21 22.79 -1.14
CA ARG A 41 18.61 24.11 -1.36
C ARG A 41 17.75 24.09 -2.62
N VAL A 42 16.53 24.59 -2.52
CA VAL A 42 15.50 24.55 -3.58
C VAL A 42 14.89 25.93 -3.75
N ASP A 43 14.79 26.42 -5.00
CA ASP A 43 14.04 27.62 -5.32
C ASP A 43 12.55 27.30 -5.40
N SER A 44 11.69 28.18 -4.90
CA SER A 44 10.24 28.10 -5.05
C SER A 44 9.75 27.89 -6.48
N SER A 45 10.45 28.44 -7.46
CA SER A 45 10.12 28.30 -8.89
C SER A 45 10.35 26.87 -9.41
N ASP A 46 11.19 26.08 -8.73
CA ASP A 46 11.46 24.66 -9.03
C ASP A 46 10.52 23.69 -8.27
N ILE A 47 9.67 24.21 -7.38
CA ILE A 47 8.75 23.42 -6.53
C ILE A 47 7.45 23.04 -7.28
N GLU A 48 7.22 23.56 -8.49
CA GLU A 48 6.14 23.05 -9.36
C GLU A 48 6.48 21.65 -9.90
N ASP A 49 6.10 20.61 -9.15
CA ASP A 49 6.09 19.18 -9.51
C ASP A 49 7.40 18.56 -10.04
N LYS A 50 8.53 19.29 -10.00
CA LYS A 50 9.76 18.92 -10.71
C LYS A 50 10.86 18.32 -9.83
N ARG A 51 10.97 18.69 -8.55
CA ARG A 51 12.05 18.16 -7.70
C ARG A 51 11.61 16.89 -6.99
N ASN A 52 12.08 15.75 -7.50
CA ASN A 52 11.70 14.41 -7.04
C ASN A 52 12.62 13.82 -5.96
N THR A 53 13.78 14.45 -5.68
CA THR A 53 14.79 13.89 -4.78
C THR A 53 15.60 14.97 -4.04
N CYS A 54 15.98 14.65 -2.80
CA CYS A 54 17.08 15.27 -2.08
C CYS A 54 17.98 14.17 -1.50
N GLY A 55 19.17 14.03 -2.08
CA GLY A 55 20.11 12.96 -1.74
C GLY A 55 19.75 11.61 -2.34
N SER A 56 20.54 10.61 -1.97
CA SER A 56 20.34 9.20 -2.27
C SER A 56 19.49 8.57 -1.17
N LEU A 57 18.19 8.84 -1.18
CA LEU A 57 17.23 8.06 -0.41
C LEU A 57 16.91 6.81 -1.23
N PRO A 58 17.49 5.62 -0.90
CA PRO A 58 17.45 4.46 -1.79
C PRO A 58 16.03 3.96 -2.10
N SER A 59 15.05 4.29 -1.26
CA SER A 59 13.68 3.77 -1.35
C SER A 59 12.59 4.84 -1.47
N PHE A 60 12.95 6.14 -1.46
CA PHE A 60 11.98 7.22 -1.29
C PHE A 60 12.20 8.42 -2.20
N PHE A 61 11.11 8.81 -2.86
CA PHE A 61 11.01 10.05 -3.61
C PHE A 61 10.01 10.95 -2.92
N PHE A 62 10.31 12.23 -2.83
CA PHE A 62 9.34 13.22 -2.35
C PHE A 62 9.10 14.28 -3.41
N ASN A 63 7.87 14.75 -3.48
CA ASN A 63 7.48 15.94 -4.23
C ASN A 63 6.79 16.89 -3.25
N LEU A 64 7.20 18.15 -3.30
CA LEU A 64 6.70 19.24 -2.48
C LEU A 64 5.94 20.20 -3.39
N SER A 65 4.73 20.61 -3.01
CA SER A 65 4.00 21.70 -3.67
C SER A 65 3.65 22.77 -2.64
N SER A 66 3.88 24.04 -2.99
CA SER A 66 3.59 25.22 -2.15
C SER A 66 2.78 26.26 -2.94
N ASN A 67 1.86 26.95 -2.26
CA ASN A 67 1.12 28.09 -2.83
C ASN A 67 1.79 29.44 -2.55
N ASP A 68 2.98 29.45 -1.93
CA ASP A 68 3.63 30.65 -1.43
C ASP A 68 4.74 31.14 -2.37
N SER A 69 4.82 32.46 -2.59
CA SER A 69 5.80 33.12 -3.47
C SER A 69 7.16 33.35 -2.79
N GLN A 70 7.54 32.49 -1.84
CA GLN A 70 8.73 32.68 -1.02
C GLN A 70 10.01 32.24 -1.69
N SER A 71 11.02 33.12 -1.62
CA SER A 71 12.43 32.85 -1.96
C SER A 71 13.02 31.66 -1.19
N ASP A 72 13.62 30.71 -1.92
CA ASP A 72 14.52 29.63 -1.49
C ASP A 72 14.29 28.91 -0.14
N PHE A 73 14.13 27.59 -0.22
CA PHE A 73 14.01 26.69 0.92
C PHE A 73 15.26 25.82 1.08
N LEU A 74 15.59 25.46 2.33
CA LEU A 74 16.48 24.33 2.61
C LEU A 74 15.65 23.14 3.08
N ILE A 75 15.82 22.01 2.40
CA ILE A 75 15.18 20.74 2.74
C ILE A 75 16.20 19.84 3.39
N ARG A 76 15.84 19.27 4.55
CA ARG A 76 16.55 18.17 5.19
C ARG A 76 15.70 16.91 5.09
N THR A 77 16.28 15.84 4.59
CA THR A 77 15.71 14.51 4.62
C THR A 77 16.60 13.59 5.44
N SER A 78 15.99 12.62 6.14
CA SER A 78 16.75 11.55 6.75
C SER A 78 16.01 10.24 6.68
N ASN A 79 16.72 9.15 6.43
CA ASN A 79 16.23 7.79 6.57
C ASN A 79 16.96 7.14 7.75
N ALA A 80 16.22 6.75 8.78
CA ALA A 80 16.77 6.01 9.91
C ALA A 80 16.60 4.51 9.67
N THR A 81 17.62 3.73 10.01
CA THR A 81 17.62 2.26 9.89
C THR A 81 16.75 1.56 10.94
N ASN A 82 16.10 2.31 11.85
CA ASN A 82 15.33 1.75 12.95
C ASN A 82 13.86 1.64 12.59
N ASP A 83 13.28 0.48 12.90
CA ASP A 83 11.86 0.18 12.75
C ASP A 83 11.01 1.06 13.69
N ILE A 84 9.97 1.74 13.17
CA ILE A 84 9.01 2.52 13.95
C ILE A 84 8.40 1.71 15.10
N TYR A 85 8.19 0.40 14.94
CA TYR A 85 7.62 -0.44 15.98
C TYR A 85 8.57 -0.64 17.17
N SER A 86 9.88 -0.54 16.94
CA SER A 86 10.86 -0.48 18.03
C SER A 86 10.67 0.76 18.92
N PHE A 87 10.18 1.87 18.37
CA PHE A 87 9.83 3.07 19.15
C PHE A 87 8.57 2.90 19.98
N PHE A 88 7.59 2.12 19.49
CA PHE A 88 6.38 1.81 20.23
C PHE A 88 6.59 0.74 21.32
N GLY A 89 7.77 0.11 21.36
CA GLY A 89 8.07 -0.98 22.29
C GLY A 89 7.22 -2.23 22.03
N ASP A 90 6.67 -2.38 20.82
CA ASP A 90 5.85 -3.52 20.45
C ASP A 90 6.77 -4.67 20.02
N ALA A 91 6.80 -5.75 20.83
CA ALA A 91 7.69 -6.89 20.66
C ALA A 91 7.13 -7.98 19.72
N ARG A 92 6.01 -7.72 19.03
CA ARG A 92 5.45 -8.62 18.02
C ARG A 92 6.34 -8.61 16.77
N GLU A 93 6.27 -9.67 15.95
CA GLU A 93 6.75 -9.62 14.56
C GLU A 93 6.07 -8.44 13.88
N SER A 94 6.80 -7.33 13.81
CA SER A 94 6.27 -6.04 13.43
C SER A 94 6.52 -5.83 11.95
N PRO A 95 5.57 -5.25 11.20
CA PRO A 95 5.78 -4.98 9.78
C PRO A 95 7.05 -4.16 9.57
N GLN A 96 7.91 -4.54 8.62
CA GLN A 96 9.10 -3.74 8.31
C GLN A 96 8.68 -2.31 7.95
N SER A 97 9.17 -1.35 8.73
CA SER A 97 8.92 0.06 8.52
C SER A 97 10.23 0.82 8.31
N ASP A 98 10.18 1.87 7.49
CA ASP A 98 11.29 2.81 7.37
C ASP A 98 10.87 4.11 8.05
N LEU A 99 11.71 4.62 8.94
CA LEU A 99 11.48 5.90 9.59
C LEU A 99 12.14 7.03 8.79
N LEU A 100 11.31 7.86 8.17
CA LEU A 100 11.75 9.07 7.49
C LEU A 100 11.53 10.30 8.37
N SER A 101 12.50 11.21 8.38
CA SER A 101 12.30 12.58 8.86
C SER A 101 12.47 13.56 7.72
N PHE A 102 11.64 14.59 7.74
CA PHE A 102 11.60 15.64 6.75
C PHE A 102 11.45 16.99 7.45
N SER A 103 12.28 17.95 7.08
CA SER A 103 12.25 19.31 7.64
C SER A 103 12.49 20.32 6.54
N ILE A 104 11.71 21.40 6.53
CA ILE A 104 11.87 22.53 5.61
C ILE A 104 12.24 23.75 6.45
N TYR A 105 13.30 24.44 6.04
CA TYR A 105 13.75 25.69 6.64
C TYR A 105 13.63 26.82 5.62
N SER A 106 13.06 27.96 6.03
CA SER A 106 12.91 29.19 5.22
C SER A 106 13.47 30.36 6.02
N LYS A 107 14.25 31.24 5.38
CA LYS A 107 14.79 32.48 5.99
C LYS A 107 15.49 32.31 7.34
N LEU A 108 16.38 31.32 7.47
CA LEU A 108 17.29 31.14 8.63
C LEU A 108 16.59 31.01 10.00
N GLN A 109 15.28 30.73 10.04
CA GLN A 109 14.53 30.40 11.25
C GLN A 109 13.60 29.22 10.99
N ASN A 110 13.46 28.35 11.98
CA ASN A 110 12.54 27.21 11.94
C ASN A 110 11.10 27.74 11.95
N ARG A 111 10.44 27.75 10.78
CA ARG A 111 9.02 28.09 10.73
C ARG A 111 8.21 26.96 11.34
N ASN A 112 7.43 27.27 12.37
CA ASN A 112 6.27 26.44 12.69
C ASN A 112 5.28 26.53 11.53
N PHE A 113 5.01 25.40 10.90
CA PHE A 113 3.98 25.26 9.88
C PHE A 113 2.54 25.44 10.42
N SER A 114 2.37 25.76 11.71
CA SER A 114 1.07 25.99 12.33
C SER A 114 0.47 27.37 12.06
N ASP A 115 1.30 28.39 11.76
CA ASP A 115 0.88 29.79 11.86
C ASP A 115 0.71 30.50 10.50
N ASP A 116 1.02 29.84 9.38
CA ASP A 116 0.89 30.45 8.05
C ASP A 116 -0.20 29.79 7.19
N ALA A 117 -0.87 30.63 6.40
CA ALA A 117 -1.88 30.25 5.40
C ALA A 117 -1.33 29.33 4.27
N SER A 118 -0.04 28.98 4.33
CA SER A 118 0.69 28.21 3.34
C SER A 118 0.49 26.70 3.57
N LYS A 119 -0.41 26.09 2.79
CA LYS A 119 -0.58 24.63 2.77
C LYS A 119 0.51 23.99 1.92
N PHE A 120 1.31 23.11 2.51
CA PHE A 120 2.25 22.26 1.78
C PHE A 120 1.67 20.86 1.62
N ARG A 121 1.90 20.25 0.46
CA ARG A 121 1.64 18.82 0.26
C ARG A 121 2.96 18.12 -0.02
N ILE A 122 3.23 17.09 0.75
CA ILE A 122 4.41 16.23 0.58
C ILE A 122 3.90 14.86 0.13
N LYS A 123 4.40 14.36 -0.99
CA LYS A 123 4.07 13.03 -1.49
C LYS A 123 5.30 12.14 -1.36
N PHE A 124 5.26 11.14 -0.48
CA PHE A 124 6.31 10.11 -0.43
C PHE A 124 5.92 8.92 -1.30
N LYS A 125 6.86 8.43 -2.11
CA LYS A 125 6.71 7.17 -2.86
C LYS A 125 7.70 6.15 -2.31
N LYS A 126 7.18 5.03 -1.81
CA LYS A 126 7.97 3.87 -1.37
C LYS A 126 7.75 2.74 -2.37
N LYS A 127 8.83 2.11 -2.84
CA LYS A 127 8.69 0.80 -3.51
C LYS A 127 8.37 -0.24 -2.43
N PRO A 128 7.31 -1.06 -2.59
CA PRO A 128 7.07 -2.13 -1.64
C PRO A 128 8.31 -3.03 -1.60
N ASN A 129 8.94 -3.12 -0.44
CA ASN A 129 9.87 -4.21 -0.19
C ASN A 129 8.99 -5.45 -0.11
N VAL A 130 9.23 -6.41 -1.00
CA VAL A 130 8.73 -7.78 -0.85
C VAL A 130 9.52 -8.40 0.30
N SER A 131 9.29 -7.90 1.52
CA SER A 131 9.79 -8.54 2.71
C SER A 131 8.89 -9.74 2.97
N ASN A 132 9.50 -10.91 3.08
CA ASN A 132 8.90 -12.21 3.43
C ASN A 132 8.21 -12.20 4.81
N SER A 133 7.29 -11.28 5.08
CA SER A 133 6.25 -11.51 6.08
C SER A 133 5.16 -12.35 5.40
N SER A 134 5.56 -13.55 4.97
CA SER A 134 4.63 -14.61 4.64
C SER A 134 3.81 -14.83 5.90
N VAL A 135 2.50 -14.62 5.80
CA VAL A 135 1.60 -15.41 6.65
C VAL A 135 2.01 -16.86 6.37
N ASN A 136 2.40 -17.60 7.40
CA ASN A 136 2.88 -18.99 7.36
C ASN A 136 1.83 -19.97 6.79
N ASP A 137 1.38 -19.75 5.56
CA ASP A 137 0.66 -20.71 4.75
C ASP A 137 1.64 -21.17 3.66
N GLU A 138 2.70 -21.87 4.06
CA GLU A 138 3.63 -22.56 3.13
C GLU A 138 2.93 -23.67 2.32
N GLU A 139 1.67 -24.01 2.66
CA GLU A 139 0.88 -24.95 1.87
C GLU A 139 0.20 -24.22 0.70
N GLN A 140 0.67 -24.51 -0.51
CA GLN A 140 -0.10 -24.26 -1.72
C GLN A 140 -1.51 -24.85 -1.57
N LEU A 141 -2.50 -23.96 -1.44
CA LEU A 141 -3.89 -24.35 -1.25
C LEU A 141 -4.51 -24.82 -2.56
N TYR A 142 -4.64 -26.14 -2.72
CA TYR A 142 -5.40 -26.72 -3.83
C TYR A 142 -6.90 -26.69 -3.53
N LEU A 143 -7.71 -26.50 -4.57
CA LEU A 143 -9.14 -26.68 -4.43
C LEU A 143 -9.46 -28.18 -4.26
N PRO A 144 -10.31 -28.54 -3.29
CA PRO A 144 -10.68 -29.94 -3.09
C PRO A 144 -11.48 -30.49 -4.29
N ASP A 145 -11.50 -31.81 -4.41
CA ASP A 145 -12.33 -32.51 -5.40
C ASP A 145 -13.81 -32.15 -5.25
N PRO A 146 -14.52 -31.87 -6.36
CA PRO A 146 -15.96 -31.71 -6.32
C PRO A 146 -16.64 -32.90 -5.64
N LEU A 147 -17.45 -32.61 -4.63
CA LEU A 147 -18.25 -33.60 -3.93
C LEU A 147 -19.61 -33.74 -4.61
N VAL A 148 -20.16 -34.95 -4.63
CA VAL A 148 -21.54 -35.19 -5.08
C VAL A 148 -22.45 -35.20 -3.85
N ALA A 149 -23.41 -34.29 -3.80
CA ALA A 149 -24.41 -34.24 -2.75
C ALA A 149 -25.38 -35.43 -2.85
N ILE A 150 -26.17 -35.65 -1.80
CA ILE A 150 -27.14 -36.76 -1.71
C ILE A 150 -28.20 -36.67 -2.82
N ASP A 151 -28.50 -35.46 -3.30
CA ASP A 151 -29.43 -35.20 -4.41
C ASP A 151 -28.79 -35.33 -5.80
N GLY A 152 -27.53 -35.74 -5.88
CA GLY A 152 -26.77 -35.85 -7.13
C GLY A 152 -26.17 -34.55 -7.65
N SER A 153 -26.34 -33.43 -6.94
CA SER A 153 -25.77 -32.14 -7.33
C SER A 153 -24.25 -32.06 -7.02
N LEU A 154 -23.50 -31.30 -7.83
CA LEU A 154 -22.06 -31.11 -7.64
C LEU A 154 -21.75 -29.92 -6.72
N ILE A 155 -21.07 -30.22 -5.62
CA ILE A 155 -20.47 -29.25 -4.69
C ILE A 155 -19.00 -29.08 -5.07
N TYR A 156 -18.64 -27.90 -5.54
CA TYR A 156 -17.31 -27.51 -5.97
C TYR A 156 -17.07 -26.07 -5.52
N GLN A 157 -15.82 -25.76 -5.21
CA GLN A 157 -15.41 -24.42 -4.82
C GLN A 157 -14.89 -23.68 -6.06
N SER A 158 -15.37 -22.46 -6.32
CA SER A 158 -14.97 -21.70 -7.50
C SER A 158 -13.68 -20.90 -7.30
N LEU A 159 -13.33 -20.57 -6.05
CA LEU A 159 -12.23 -19.68 -5.67
C LEU A 159 -11.49 -20.26 -4.47
N ILE A 160 -10.15 -20.19 -4.46
CA ILE A 160 -9.34 -20.38 -3.25
C ILE A 160 -9.58 -19.16 -2.37
N MET A 161 -10.09 -19.37 -1.15
CA MET A 161 -10.59 -18.31 -0.28
C MET A 161 -9.67 -18.05 0.91
N HIS A 162 -9.27 -16.80 1.10
CA HIS A 162 -8.60 -16.31 2.29
C HIS A 162 -9.50 -15.35 3.06
N ALA A 163 -9.28 -15.26 4.37
CA ALA A 163 -9.99 -14.35 5.25
C ALA A 163 -8.97 -13.50 6.04
N PHE A 164 -9.09 -12.18 5.93
CA PHE A 164 -8.20 -11.24 6.58
C PHE A 164 -8.99 -10.35 7.54
N GLU A 165 -8.43 -10.07 8.71
CA GLU A 165 -8.98 -9.06 9.62
C GLU A 165 -8.49 -7.67 9.19
N VAL A 166 -9.45 -6.79 8.87
CA VAL A 166 -9.19 -5.43 8.42
C VAL A 166 -9.90 -4.45 9.36
N ASP A 167 -9.10 -3.82 10.21
CA ASP A 167 -9.58 -2.85 11.19
C ASP A 167 -10.11 -1.57 10.54
N ASP A 168 -10.97 -0.85 11.26
CA ASP A 168 -11.50 0.48 10.89
C ASP A 168 -10.47 1.59 11.12
N SER A 169 -9.22 1.38 10.71
CA SER A 169 -8.24 2.46 10.72
C SER A 169 -8.45 3.33 9.49
N ASP A 170 -8.94 4.56 9.72
CA ASP A 170 -8.94 5.61 8.71
C ASP A 170 -7.51 5.75 8.14
N ASN A 171 -7.38 5.74 6.81
CA ASN A 171 -6.14 5.92 6.05
C ASN A 171 -5.20 4.70 5.90
N THR A 172 -5.69 3.47 6.08
CA THR A 172 -4.91 2.27 5.67
C THR A 172 -5.36 1.74 4.32
N GLY A 173 -4.39 1.48 3.44
CA GLY A 173 -4.62 0.69 2.23
C GLY A 173 -4.54 -0.80 2.53
N PHE A 174 -4.96 -1.61 1.56
CA PHE A 174 -4.81 -3.06 1.61
C PHE A 174 -4.25 -3.55 0.28
N VAL A 175 -3.17 -4.32 0.33
CA VAL A 175 -2.54 -4.92 -0.85
C VAL A 175 -2.59 -6.43 -0.71
N PHE A 176 -3.20 -7.07 -1.69
CA PHE A 176 -3.24 -8.53 -1.84
C PHE A 176 -2.37 -8.88 -3.05
N GLN A 177 -1.28 -9.61 -2.84
CA GLN A 177 -0.33 -9.96 -3.88
C GLN A 177 -0.32 -11.47 -4.10
N LEU A 178 -0.44 -11.85 -5.37
CA LEU A 178 -0.25 -13.22 -5.82
C LEU A 178 1.17 -13.38 -6.33
N GLU A 179 1.80 -14.48 -5.93
CA GLU A 179 3.13 -14.90 -6.36
C GLU A 179 2.99 -16.23 -7.12
N PRO A 180 2.79 -16.19 -8.45
CA PRO A 180 2.65 -17.39 -9.26
C PRO A 180 3.95 -18.20 -9.29
N ASN A 181 3.82 -19.54 -9.30
CA ASN A 181 4.98 -20.43 -9.41
C ASN A 181 5.83 -20.19 -10.68
N THR A 182 5.19 -19.77 -11.77
CA THR A 182 5.87 -19.48 -13.04
C THR A 182 5.27 -18.25 -13.71
N ILE A 183 5.82 -17.08 -13.40
CA ILE A 183 5.43 -15.79 -14.02
C ILE A 183 5.62 -15.81 -15.54
N SER A 184 6.62 -16.56 -16.04
CA SER A 184 6.92 -16.71 -17.47
C SER A 184 5.78 -17.33 -18.27
N SER A 185 4.89 -18.11 -17.63
CA SER A 185 3.71 -18.68 -18.29
C SER A 185 2.57 -17.67 -18.48
N CYS A 186 2.73 -16.45 -17.94
CA CYS A 186 1.72 -15.40 -17.90
C CYS A 186 0.35 -15.93 -17.44
N PRO A 187 0.28 -16.47 -16.21
CA PRO A 187 -1.00 -16.82 -15.63
C PRO A 187 -1.85 -15.56 -15.45
N GLN A 188 -3.16 -15.70 -15.47
CA GLN A 188 -4.08 -14.61 -15.16
C GLN A 188 -5.09 -15.11 -14.15
N TYR A 189 -5.39 -14.30 -13.15
CA TYR A 189 -6.23 -14.67 -12.03
C TYR A 189 -7.46 -13.80 -11.98
N LEU A 190 -8.61 -14.41 -11.71
CA LEU A 190 -9.80 -13.70 -11.24
C LEU A 190 -9.71 -13.58 -9.73
N VAL A 191 -9.72 -12.35 -9.22
CA VAL A 191 -9.71 -12.03 -7.79
C VAL A 191 -11.00 -11.34 -7.41
N ILE A 192 -11.63 -11.80 -6.32
CA ILE A 192 -12.93 -11.33 -5.86
C ILE A 192 -12.88 -11.10 -4.36
N ALA A 193 -13.38 -9.94 -3.90
CA ALA A 193 -13.32 -9.56 -2.49
C ALA A 193 -14.68 -9.11 -1.95
N ARG A 194 -15.00 -9.51 -0.71
CA ARG A 194 -16.21 -9.05 0.02
C ARG A 194 -16.01 -9.09 1.53
N PHE A 195 -16.59 -8.10 2.22
CA PHE A 195 -16.62 -8.08 3.69
C PHE A 195 -17.74 -8.95 4.27
N VAL A 196 -17.56 -9.40 5.51
CA VAL A 196 -18.55 -10.09 6.36
C VAL A 196 -18.94 -11.50 5.91
N ILE A 197 -19.36 -11.66 4.65
CA ILE A 197 -19.77 -12.95 4.07
C ILE A 197 -18.91 -13.24 2.83
N PRO A 198 -18.30 -14.43 2.69
CA PRO A 198 -17.51 -14.79 1.52
C PRO A 198 -18.32 -14.64 0.21
N PRO A 199 -17.73 -14.18 -0.90
CA PRO A 199 -18.42 -14.05 -2.18
C PRO A 199 -18.95 -15.40 -2.69
N ASN A 200 -20.20 -15.43 -3.18
CA ASN A 200 -20.80 -16.61 -3.78
C ASN A 200 -20.93 -16.43 -5.29
N LEU A 201 -20.19 -17.23 -6.07
CA LEU A 201 -20.24 -17.19 -7.52
C LEU A 201 -21.27 -18.13 -8.15
N ARG A 202 -21.94 -18.96 -7.36
CA ARG A 202 -22.93 -19.92 -7.87
C ARG A 202 -24.31 -19.30 -8.05
N GLN A 203 -24.60 -18.23 -7.31
CA GLN A 203 -25.88 -17.55 -7.36
C GLN A 203 -25.73 -16.12 -6.86
N LEU A 204 -26.60 -15.25 -7.35
CA LEU A 204 -26.76 -13.91 -6.79
C LEU A 204 -27.28 -14.02 -5.35
N ASP A 205 -26.63 -13.34 -4.42
CA ASP A 205 -27.05 -13.23 -3.03
C ASP A 205 -27.26 -11.75 -2.63
N PRO A 206 -28.07 -11.47 -1.60
CA PRO A 206 -28.38 -10.10 -1.20
C PRO A 206 -27.34 -9.49 -0.23
N PHE A 207 -26.19 -10.13 0.02
CA PHE A 207 -25.30 -9.82 1.15
C PHE A 207 -24.26 -8.73 0.89
N GLY A 208 -24.22 -8.18 -0.33
CA GLY A 208 -23.26 -7.14 -0.69
C GLY A 208 -22.80 -7.27 -2.11
N GLN A 209 -22.48 -6.12 -2.71
CA GLN A 209 -21.65 -6.12 -3.89
C GLN A 209 -20.27 -6.67 -3.50
N PHE A 210 -19.72 -7.53 -4.35
CA PHE A 210 -18.32 -7.90 -4.25
C PHE A 210 -17.49 -7.09 -5.24
N PHE A 211 -16.28 -6.74 -4.83
CA PHE A 211 -15.26 -6.24 -5.72
C PHE A 211 -14.71 -7.41 -6.55
N TRP A 212 -14.32 -7.15 -7.79
CA TRP A 212 -13.62 -8.13 -8.60
C TRP A 212 -12.61 -7.45 -9.53
N THR A 213 -11.53 -8.15 -9.87
CA THR A 213 -10.54 -7.73 -10.85
C THR A 213 -9.86 -8.94 -11.50
N MET A 214 -9.16 -8.70 -12.61
CA MET A 214 -8.19 -9.64 -13.16
C MET A 214 -6.77 -9.22 -12.80
N LEU A 215 -5.91 -10.18 -12.45
CA LEU A 215 -4.48 -9.96 -12.15
C LEU A 215 -3.62 -10.91 -13.01
N PRO A 216 -2.79 -10.42 -13.95
CA PRO A 216 -2.76 -9.04 -14.41
C PRO A 216 -4.09 -8.62 -15.04
N THR A 217 -4.35 -7.32 -15.09
CA THR A 217 -5.56 -6.76 -15.72
C THR A 217 -5.70 -7.10 -17.21
N SER A 218 -4.58 -7.42 -17.87
CA SER A 218 -4.55 -8.04 -19.19
C SER A 218 -3.26 -8.83 -19.36
N ILE A 219 -3.31 -9.94 -20.09
CA ILE A 219 -2.13 -10.75 -20.43
C ILE A 219 -1.14 -10.01 -21.34
N SER A 220 -1.57 -8.92 -21.99
CA SER A 220 -0.67 -8.03 -22.76
C SER A 220 0.46 -7.45 -21.91
N LYS A 221 0.26 -7.31 -20.60
CA LYS A 221 1.27 -6.84 -19.65
C LYS A 221 2.46 -7.80 -19.49
N CYS A 222 2.29 -9.08 -19.82
CA CYS A 222 3.36 -10.07 -19.70
C CYS A 222 4.42 -9.98 -20.80
N ASN A 223 4.14 -9.29 -21.92
CA ASN A 223 5.09 -9.16 -23.04
C ASN A 223 6.17 -8.08 -22.81
N SER A 224 6.25 -7.52 -21.61
CA SER A 224 7.21 -6.46 -21.27
C SER A 224 8.57 -7.03 -20.90
N SER A 225 9.64 -6.35 -21.29
CA SER A 225 11.03 -6.63 -20.85
C SER A 225 11.30 -6.25 -19.39
N LYS A 226 10.30 -6.38 -18.51
CA LYS A 226 10.37 -6.07 -17.08
C LYS A 226 11.26 -7.09 -16.37
N SER A 227 11.87 -6.68 -15.27
CA SER A 227 12.44 -7.64 -14.32
C SER A 227 11.33 -8.49 -13.69
N GLU A 228 11.68 -9.63 -13.09
CA GLU A 228 10.73 -10.50 -12.41
C GLU A 228 10.00 -9.78 -11.26
N GLU A 229 10.73 -8.97 -10.49
CA GLU A 229 10.18 -8.13 -9.42
C GLU A 229 9.17 -7.10 -9.93
N GLU A 230 9.45 -6.47 -11.07
CA GLU A 230 8.52 -5.51 -11.69
C GLU A 230 7.29 -6.19 -12.30
N ALA A 231 7.45 -7.42 -12.79
CA ALA A 231 6.34 -8.23 -13.31
C ALA A 231 5.42 -8.71 -12.17
N LEU A 232 5.95 -9.04 -11.00
CA LEU A 232 5.17 -9.43 -9.81
C LEU A 232 4.17 -8.35 -9.38
N LEU A 233 4.48 -7.07 -9.61
CA LEU A 233 3.60 -5.96 -9.23
C LEU A 233 2.31 -5.92 -10.05
N ASP A 234 2.29 -6.54 -11.23
CA ASP A 234 1.05 -6.71 -12.01
C ASP A 234 0.12 -7.78 -11.42
N TYR A 235 0.62 -8.61 -10.48
CA TYR A 235 -0.14 -9.64 -9.76
C TYR A 235 -0.65 -9.17 -8.39
N ALA A 236 -0.67 -7.86 -8.14
CA ALA A 236 -1.15 -7.27 -6.91
C ALA A 236 -2.48 -6.51 -7.10
N LEU A 237 -3.43 -6.76 -6.20
CA LEU A 237 -4.64 -5.96 -6.00
C LEU A 237 -4.35 -4.89 -4.94
N TYR A 238 -4.51 -3.63 -5.34
CA TYR A 238 -4.39 -2.47 -4.47
C TYR A 238 -5.77 -1.91 -4.15
N MET A 239 -6.20 -1.98 -2.89
CA MET A 239 -7.46 -1.40 -2.41
C MET A 239 -7.17 -0.18 -1.55
N GLN A 240 -7.78 0.95 -1.94
CA GLN A 240 -7.68 2.20 -1.19
C GLN A 240 -8.58 2.16 0.05
N SER A 241 -8.24 2.96 1.05
CA SER A 241 -9.06 3.11 2.26
C SER A 241 -10.53 3.46 1.93
N SER A 242 -10.77 4.37 0.98
CA SER A 242 -12.13 4.74 0.57
C SER A 242 -12.93 3.60 -0.05
N GLU A 243 -12.28 2.72 -0.82
CA GLU A 243 -12.91 1.56 -1.43
C GLU A 243 -13.23 0.49 -0.38
N LEU A 244 -12.28 0.23 0.53
CA LEU A 244 -12.48 -0.66 1.67
C LEU A 244 -13.66 -0.20 2.54
N THR A 245 -13.72 1.08 2.89
CA THR A 245 -14.84 1.65 3.66
C THR A 245 -16.17 1.51 2.92
N LYS A 246 -16.19 1.71 1.60
CA LYS A 246 -17.40 1.55 0.78
C LYS A 246 -17.87 0.09 0.76
N LEU A 247 -16.97 -0.85 0.53
CA LEU A 247 -17.30 -2.30 0.51
C LEU A 247 -17.78 -2.77 1.89
N LYS A 248 -17.08 -2.35 2.96
CA LYS A 248 -17.44 -2.68 4.34
C LYS A 248 -18.80 -2.13 4.72
N SER A 249 -19.07 -0.86 4.43
CA SER A 249 -20.36 -0.23 4.75
C SER A 249 -21.54 -0.84 3.97
N ASP A 250 -21.37 -1.20 2.70
CA ASP A 250 -22.43 -1.90 1.93
C ASP A 250 -22.71 -3.29 2.51
N ALA A 251 -21.67 -4.08 2.77
CA ALA A 251 -21.78 -5.41 3.35
C ALA A 251 -22.45 -5.36 4.73
N PHE A 252 -21.99 -4.47 5.62
CA PHE A 252 -22.57 -4.29 6.95
C PHE A 252 -24.06 -3.88 6.89
N ARG A 253 -24.40 -2.92 6.01
CA ARG A 253 -25.78 -2.50 5.83
C ARG A 253 -26.69 -3.65 5.38
N ARG A 254 -26.22 -4.49 4.47
CA ARG A 254 -26.99 -5.61 3.89
C ARG A 254 -27.06 -6.83 4.79
N THR A 255 -26.16 -6.94 5.76
CA THR A 255 -26.11 -8.05 6.72
C THR A 255 -26.60 -7.66 8.11
N LYS A 256 -27.08 -6.43 8.31
CA LYS A 256 -27.54 -5.89 9.61
C LYS A 256 -28.56 -6.76 10.37
N TYR A 257 -29.39 -7.52 9.66
CA TYR A 257 -30.41 -8.39 10.27
C TYR A 257 -29.85 -9.76 10.70
N MET A 258 -28.61 -10.07 10.36
CA MET A 258 -27.95 -11.32 10.70
C MET A 258 -27.29 -11.23 12.07
N ARG A 259 -27.24 -12.35 12.79
CA ARG A 259 -26.45 -12.48 14.02
C ARG A 259 -25.02 -12.83 13.66
N ILE A 260 -24.19 -11.81 13.48
CA ILE A 260 -22.77 -11.94 13.13
C ILE A 260 -21.93 -11.62 14.37
N LYS A 261 -20.85 -12.36 14.60
CA LYS A 261 -19.94 -12.07 15.72
C LYS A 261 -19.19 -10.75 15.45
N ALA A 262 -18.85 -10.02 16.51
CA ALA A 262 -18.07 -8.78 16.37
C ALA A 262 -16.76 -9.00 15.58
N SER A 263 -16.09 -10.14 15.80
CA SER A 263 -14.87 -10.55 15.09
C SER A 263 -15.06 -10.85 13.59
N GLU A 264 -16.29 -11.00 13.12
CA GLU A 264 -16.61 -11.31 11.72
C GLU A 264 -16.98 -10.06 10.91
N ILE A 265 -17.32 -8.96 11.57
CA ILE A 265 -17.69 -7.69 10.93
C ILE A 265 -16.50 -7.07 10.18
N ASN A 266 -15.29 -7.29 10.68
CA ASN A 266 -14.05 -6.76 10.13
C ASN A 266 -13.35 -7.74 9.16
N ARG A 267 -13.96 -8.88 8.87
CA ARG A 267 -13.37 -9.86 7.97
C ARG A 267 -13.57 -9.49 6.51
N LEU A 268 -12.46 -9.34 5.80
CA LEU A 268 -12.39 -9.25 4.35
C LEU A 268 -12.07 -10.63 3.79
N TYR A 269 -13.00 -11.18 3.02
CA TYR A 269 -12.79 -12.41 2.28
C TYR A 269 -12.27 -12.07 0.89
N ILE A 270 -11.12 -12.63 0.51
CA ILE A 270 -10.55 -12.50 -0.83
C ILE A 270 -10.40 -13.90 -1.41
N GLY A 271 -11.06 -14.12 -2.53
CA GLY A 271 -10.98 -15.35 -3.31
C GLY A 271 -10.23 -15.14 -4.59
N TYR A 272 -9.42 -16.11 -5.00
CA TYR A 272 -8.79 -16.09 -6.31
C TYR A 272 -8.90 -17.43 -7.05
N ARG A 273 -8.79 -17.36 -8.37
CA ARG A 273 -8.61 -18.53 -9.24
C ARG A 273 -7.75 -18.19 -10.43
N GLU A 274 -6.91 -19.10 -10.88
CA GLU A 274 -6.30 -18.99 -12.21
C GLU A 274 -7.37 -19.19 -13.29
N LEU A 275 -7.32 -18.36 -14.32
CA LEU A 275 -8.19 -18.41 -15.48
C LEU A 275 -7.71 -19.47 -16.46
N THR A 276 -8.65 -20.23 -17.03
CA THR A 276 -8.32 -21.15 -18.12
C THR A 276 -7.95 -20.38 -19.38
N VAL A 277 -7.40 -21.07 -20.38
CA VAL A 277 -6.99 -20.45 -21.65
C VAL A 277 -8.16 -19.74 -22.34
N GLU A 278 -9.38 -20.28 -22.22
CA GLU A 278 -10.60 -19.70 -22.80
C GLU A 278 -11.10 -18.47 -22.03
N GLU A 279 -10.66 -18.29 -20.78
CA GLU A 279 -11.08 -17.19 -19.91
C GLU A 279 -10.13 -15.99 -19.92
N LYS A 280 -8.90 -16.15 -20.45
CA LYS A 280 -7.90 -15.08 -20.45
C LYS A 280 -8.42 -13.84 -21.19
N ASP A 281 -8.29 -12.68 -20.55
CA ASP A 281 -8.77 -11.36 -21.02
C ASP A 281 -10.28 -11.28 -21.33
N LEU A 282 -11.08 -12.25 -20.87
CA LEU A 282 -12.51 -12.30 -21.16
C LEU A 282 -13.32 -11.23 -20.42
N TYR A 283 -12.92 -10.90 -19.19
CA TYR A 283 -13.70 -10.02 -18.30
C TYR A 283 -13.13 -8.60 -18.26
N ASN A 284 -14.00 -7.59 -18.20
CA ASN A 284 -13.62 -6.20 -18.05
C ASN A 284 -14.79 -5.39 -17.46
N THR A 285 -14.60 -4.09 -17.27
CA THR A 285 -15.62 -3.22 -16.65
C THR A 285 -16.96 -3.22 -17.39
N VAL A 286 -16.98 -3.52 -18.70
CA VAL A 286 -18.19 -3.62 -19.52
C VAL A 286 -18.74 -5.05 -19.54
N ASN A 287 -17.86 -6.06 -19.49
CA ASN A 287 -18.21 -7.48 -19.45
C ASN A 287 -17.73 -8.11 -18.14
N PRO A 288 -18.43 -7.91 -17.01
CA PRO A 288 -18.03 -8.49 -15.73
C PRO A 288 -18.18 -10.02 -15.75
N PRO A 289 -17.48 -10.75 -14.86
CA PRO A 289 -17.70 -12.17 -14.66
C PRO A 289 -19.19 -12.46 -14.38
N PRO A 290 -19.83 -13.39 -15.11
CA PRO A 290 -21.24 -13.68 -14.92
C PRO A 290 -21.49 -14.36 -13.58
N ILE A 291 -22.68 -14.15 -13.03
CA ILE A 291 -23.20 -14.89 -11.87
C ILE A 291 -24.52 -15.52 -12.30
N PRO A 292 -24.67 -16.85 -12.31
CA PRO A 292 -23.69 -17.87 -11.91
C PRO A 292 -22.43 -17.90 -12.78
N TYR A 293 -21.29 -18.10 -12.14
CA TYR A 293 -20.01 -18.25 -12.80
C TYR A 293 -19.92 -19.59 -13.49
N ARG A 294 -19.48 -19.56 -14.75
CA ARG A 294 -19.65 -20.68 -15.70
C ARG A 294 -18.58 -21.76 -15.55
N PHE A 295 -17.41 -21.39 -15.03
CA PHE A 295 -16.27 -22.30 -14.97
C PHE A 295 -16.22 -23.01 -13.64
N THR A 296 -16.35 -24.33 -13.69
CA THR A 296 -16.41 -25.24 -12.54
C THR A 296 -15.20 -26.16 -12.46
N ASN A 297 -14.31 -26.07 -13.44
CA ASN A 297 -13.08 -26.84 -13.52
C ASN A 297 -12.23 -26.61 -12.26
N GLN A 298 -11.58 -27.68 -11.82
CA GLN A 298 -10.59 -27.60 -10.76
C GLN A 298 -9.39 -26.77 -11.20
N ILE A 299 -8.77 -26.12 -10.22
CA ILE A 299 -7.57 -25.33 -10.42
C ILE A 299 -6.42 -26.14 -9.85
N ASN A 300 -5.58 -26.67 -10.74
CA ASN A 300 -4.40 -27.45 -10.36
C ASN A 300 -3.16 -26.57 -10.11
N THR A 301 -3.24 -25.29 -10.46
CA THR A 301 -2.14 -24.34 -10.37
C THR A 301 -2.52 -23.21 -9.41
N THR A 302 -1.72 -23.06 -8.37
CA THR A 302 -1.97 -22.09 -7.30
C THR A 302 -0.86 -21.03 -7.30
N ALA A 303 -1.08 -19.96 -6.54
CA ALA A 303 -0.08 -18.93 -6.30
C ALA A 303 0.08 -18.75 -4.80
N HIS A 304 1.31 -18.45 -4.36
CA HIS A 304 1.54 -18.00 -3.00
C HIS A 304 0.88 -16.64 -2.79
N VAL A 305 0.41 -16.36 -1.58
CA VAL A 305 -0.35 -15.17 -1.25
C VAL A 305 0.39 -14.38 -0.19
N SER A 306 0.70 -13.13 -0.50
CA SER A 306 1.21 -12.17 0.47
C SER A 306 0.25 -10.99 0.63
N VAL A 307 0.16 -10.47 1.85
CA VAL A 307 -0.71 -9.33 2.17
C VAL A 307 0.08 -8.25 2.89
N SER A 308 -0.12 -7.01 2.49
CA SER A 308 0.42 -5.86 3.22
C SER A 308 -0.66 -4.80 3.46
N ARG A 309 -0.55 -4.11 4.60
CA ARG A 309 -1.44 -3.03 5.02
C ARG A 309 -0.63 -1.73 5.11
N PRO A 310 -0.37 -1.05 3.99
CA PRO A 310 0.36 0.21 4.03
C PRO A 310 -0.43 1.24 4.82
N SER A 311 0.24 1.82 5.81
CA SER A 311 -0.27 2.88 6.67
C SER A 311 0.70 4.06 6.63
N CYS A 312 0.21 5.24 6.98
CA CYS A 312 1.04 6.41 7.16
C CYS A 312 0.71 7.08 8.49
N VAL A 313 1.75 7.33 9.27
CA VAL A 313 1.70 8.08 10.52
C VAL A 313 2.76 9.17 10.47
N TYR A 314 2.51 10.27 11.18
CA TYR A 314 3.50 11.33 11.36
C TYR A 314 3.55 11.78 12.81
N LEU A 315 4.68 12.34 13.21
CA LEU A 315 4.89 12.95 14.51
C LEU A 315 5.38 14.38 14.28
N HIS A 316 4.62 15.36 14.75
CA HIS A 316 5.09 16.74 14.77
C HIS A 316 6.08 16.91 15.93
N SER A 317 7.15 17.69 15.74
CA SER A 317 8.12 18.07 16.78
C SER A 317 7.55 18.47 18.14
N ARG A 318 6.35 19.05 18.19
CA ARG A 318 5.70 19.50 19.43
C ARG A 318 4.79 18.46 20.08
N ASN A 319 4.57 17.34 19.40
CA ASN A 319 3.70 16.27 19.85
C ASN A 319 4.54 15.14 20.45
N ASP A 320 3.95 14.44 21.39
CA ASP A 320 4.50 13.25 22.05
C ASP A 320 3.80 11.95 21.60
N TYR A 321 2.84 12.05 20.68
CA TYR A 321 2.11 10.91 20.11
C TYR A 321 2.01 10.98 18.59
N TRP A 322 2.04 9.80 17.97
CA TRP A 322 1.89 9.64 16.52
C TRP A 322 0.45 9.93 16.08
N GLN A 323 0.35 10.58 14.92
CA GLN A 323 -0.90 11.04 14.33
C GLN A 323 -1.13 10.39 12.96
N THR A 324 -2.38 10.02 12.68
CA THR A 324 -2.84 9.52 11.37
C THR A 324 -3.64 10.58 10.59
N ASN A 325 -4.12 11.61 11.28
CA ASN A 325 -4.99 12.64 10.73
C ASN A 325 -4.20 13.63 9.87
N GLY A 326 -4.33 13.54 8.54
CA GLY A 326 -3.63 14.43 7.60
C GLY A 326 -2.56 13.74 6.78
N CYS A 327 -2.28 12.46 7.02
CA CYS A 327 -1.58 11.62 6.06
C CYS A 327 -2.59 10.75 5.28
N GLN A 328 -2.37 10.61 3.97
CA GLN A 328 -3.18 9.76 3.11
C GLN A 328 -2.26 8.76 2.40
N VAL A 329 -2.57 7.48 2.55
CA VAL A 329 -1.94 6.42 1.77
C VAL A 329 -2.65 6.31 0.43
N ASN A 330 -1.87 6.32 -0.64
CA ASN A 330 -2.37 6.02 -1.98
C ASN A 330 -1.62 4.80 -2.52
N CYS A 331 -2.32 3.68 -2.63
CA CYS A 331 -1.82 2.45 -3.21
C CYS A 331 -2.02 2.45 -4.73
N SER A 332 -0.99 2.85 -5.48
CA SER A 332 -1.03 2.84 -6.94
C SER A 332 0.31 2.40 -7.51
N PHE A 333 0.29 1.63 -8.59
CA PHE A 333 1.46 1.37 -9.43
C PHE A 333 1.58 2.44 -10.52
#